data_AF-A0A7L2DEI3-F1
#
_entry.id   AF-A0A7L2DEI3-F1
#
_cell.length_a   1.000
_cell.length_b   1.000
_cell.length_c   1.000
_cell.angle_alpha   90.00
_cell.angle_beta   90.00
_cell.angle_gamma   90.00
#
_symmetry.space_group_name_H-M   'P 1'
#
loop_
_entity.id
_entity.type
_entity.pdbx_description
1 polymer ?
#
loop_
_entity_poly.entity_id
_entity_poly.type
_entity_poly.pdbx_seq_one_letter_code
_entity_poly.pdbx_strand_id
1 'polypeptide(L)'
;RSRHVQVRQCAAELLLSLLERIGVTELAGTARAERLAHAAGILAQDCHKDTRHYGQEMVRMLMCHQKCKMFLERSILPHDL
;
A
#
# COMPACT_ATOMS: atom_id res chain seq x y z
N ARG A 1 -19.41 13.36 -6.98
CA ARG A 1 -18.33 12.36 -6.76
C ARG A 1 -17.19 12.71 -7.71
N SER A 2 -16.01 13.10 -7.21
CA SER A 2 -14.88 13.41 -8.10
C SER A 2 -14.39 12.13 -8.79
N ARG A 3 -14.20 12.16 -10.12
CA ARG A 3 -13.65 11.04 -10.90
C ARG A 3 -12.33 10.52 -10.33
N HIS A 4 -11.56 11.39 -9.69
CA HIS A 4 -10.27 11.06 -9.07
C HIS A 4 -10.43 10.17 -7.84
N VAL A 5 -11.51 10.31 -7.07
CA VAL A 5 -11.74 9.49 -5.86
C VAL A 5 -12.10 8.05 -6.23
N GLN A 6 -12.98 7.86 -7.22
CA GLN A 6 -13.36 6.52 -7.68
C GLN A 6 -12.19 5.74 -8.28
N VAL A 7 -11.32 6.41 -9.05
CA VAL A 7 -10.12 5.79 -9.62
C VAL A 7 -9.15 5.38 -8.51
N ARG A 8 -8.88 6.25 -7.52
CA ARG A 8 -8.00 5.89 -6.40
C ARG A 8 -8.57 4.76 -5.53
N GLN A 9 -9.88 4.77 -5.29
CA GLN A 9 -10.55 3.69 -4.56
C GLN A 9 -10.42 2.35 -5.30
N CYS A 10 -10.78 2.31 -6.58
CA CYS A 10 -10.67 1.09 -7.40
C CYS A 10 -9.22 0.59 -7.49
N ALA A 11 -8.25 1.50 -7.66
CA ALA A 11 -6.85 1.13 -7.65
C ALA A 11 -6.40 0.54 -6.30
N ALA A 12 -6.81 1.14 -5.18
CA ALA A 12 -6.47 0.65 -3.85
C ALA A 12 -7.07 -0.73 -3.56
N GLU A 13 -8.32 -0.95 -3.96
CA GLU A 13 -9.00 -2.25 -3.85
C GLU A 13 -8.28 -3.32 -4.68
N LEU A 14 -7.99 -3.03 -5.96
CA LEU A 14 -7.29 -3.97 -6.84
C LEU A 14 -5.88 -4.33 -6.33
N LEU A 15 -5.14 -3.34 -5.79
CA LEU A 15 -3.82 -3.57 -5.22
C LEU A 15 -3.89 -4.43 -3.95
N LEU A 16 -4.88 -4.19 -3.08
CA LEU A 16 -5.09 -5.03 -1.91
C LEU A 16 -5.45 -6.47 -2.31
N SER A 17 -6.41 -6.67 -3.22
CA SER A 17 -6.78 -8.01 -3.69
C SER A 17 -5.60 -8.72 -4.36
N LEU A 18 -4.74 -7.99 -5.05
CA LEU A 18 -3.52 -8.57 -5.63
C LEU A 18 -2.52 -9.00 -4.54
N LEU A 19 -2.34 -8.17 -3.49
CA LEU A 19 -1.50 -8.49 -2.35
C LEU A 19 -2.00 -9.73 -1.59
N GLU A 20 -3.31 -9.82 -1.35
CA GLU A 20 -3.97 -10.98 -0.73
C GLU A 20 -3.75 -12.24 -1.56
N ARG A 21 -3.88 -12.14 -2.88
CA ARG A 21 -3.73 -13.29 -3.78
C ARG A 21 -2.28 -13.77 -3.92
N ILE A 22 -1.32 -12.85 -4.02
CA ILE A 22 0.11 -13.20 -4.15
C ILE A 22 0.69 -13.63 -2.80
N GLY A 23 0.26 -12.99 -1.72
CA GLY A 23 0.86 -13.13 -0.42
C GLY A 23 2.12 -12.28 -0.26
N VAL A 24 2.38 -11.87 0.98
CA VAL A 24 3.48 -10.96 1.31
C VAL A 24 4.87 -11.58 1.11
N THR A 25 5.02 -12.88 1.37
CA THR A 25 6.30 -13.58 1.20
C THR A 25 6.72 -13.62 -0.27
N GLU A 26 5.82 -14.02 -1.16
CA GLU A 26 6.08 -14.06 -2.60
C GLU A 26 6.32 -12.66 -3.15
N LEU A 27 5.50 -11.68 -2.75
CA LEU A 27 5.72 -10.29 -3.13
C LEU A 27 7.12 -9.81 -2.76
N ALA A 28 7.59 -10.11 -1.56
CA ALA A 28 8.90 -9.66 -1.06
C ALA A 28 10.08 -10.16 -1.92
N GLY A 29 9.90 -11.26 -2.65
CA GLY A 29 10.86 -11.77 -3.62
C GLY A 29 10.92 -10.98 -4.93
N THR A 30 9.98 -10.06 -5.18
CA THR A 30 9.85 -9.35 -6.46
C THR A 30 10.44 -7.94 -6.43
N ALA A 31 10.82 -7.42 -7.61
CA ALA A 31 11.18 -6.01 -7.82
C ALA A 31 9.98 -5.03 -7.72
N ARG A 32 8.79 -5.52 -7.34
CA ARG A 32 7.58 -4.72 -7.16
C ARG A 32 7.28 -4.44 -5.68
N ALA A 33 7.90 -5.17 -4.75
CA ALA A 33 7.67 -5.04 -3.31
C ALA A 33 7.80 -3.61 -2.80
N GLU A 34 8.89 -2.93 -3.15
CA GLU A 34 9.16 -1.56 -2.69
C GLU A 34 8.13 -0.56 -3.24
N ARG A 35 7.77 -0.68 -4.53
CA ARG A 35 6.73 0.16 -5.14
C ARG A 35 5.36 -0.07 -4.50
N LEU A 36 5.01 -1.31 -4.18
CA LEU A 36 3.75 -1.60 -3.51
C LEU A 36 3.74 -1.05 -2.08
N ALA A 37 4.84 -1.19 -1.35
CA ALA A 37 4.98 -0.61 -0.01
C ALA A 37 4.81 0.92 -0.03
N HIS A 38 5.43 1.59 -1.00
CA HIS A 38 5.27 3.02 -1.20
C HIS A 38 3.81 3.41 -1.52
N ALA A 39 3.17 2.68 -2.46
CA ALA A 39 1.76 2.91 -2.79
C ALA A 39 0.84 2.68 -1.57
N ALA A 40 1.08 1.64 -0.78
CA ALA A 40 0.33 1.36 0.44
C ALA A 40 0.48 2.49 1.46
N GLY A 41 1.68 3.05 1.64
CA GLY A 41 1.93 4.19 2.52
C GLY A 41 1.19 5.46 2.11
N ILE A 42 1.13 5.76 0.80
CA ILE A 42 0.35 6.87 0.26
C ILE A 42 -1.15 6.63 0.47
N LEU A 43 -1.64 5.44 0.11
CA LEU A 43 -3.06 5.11 0.19
C LEU A 43 -3.55 5.09 1.65
N ALA A 44 -2.73 4.63 2.59
CA ALA A 44 -3.04 4.60 4.03
C ALA A 44 -3.24 5.99 4.65
N GLN A 45 -2.90 7.06 3.91
CA GLN A 45 -3.07 8.46 4.30
C GLN A 45 -4.10 9.18 3.42
N ASP A 46 -4.83 8.48 2.53
CA ASP A 46 -5.81 9.13 1.64
C ASP A 46 -6.94 9.81 2.43
N CYS A 47 -7.41 10.94 1.92
CA CYS A 47 -8.53 11.68 2.51
C CYS A 47 -9.86 10.91 2.39
N HIS A 48 -10.01 10.06 1.38
CA HIS A 48 -11.18 9.21 1.20
C HIS A 48 -11.12 7.98 2.12
N LYS A 49 -12.20 7.75 2.88
CA LYS A 49 -12.23 6.72 3.95
C LYS A 49 -11.97 5.30 3.43
N ASP A 50 -12.64 4.89 2.35
CA ASP A 50 -12.50 3.54 1.81
C ASP A 50 -11.09 3.31 1.24
N THR A 51 -10.58 4.30 0.49
CA THR A 51 -9.23 4.26 -0.08
C THR A 51 -8.18 4.14 1.03
N ARG A 52 -8.38 4.91 2.10
CA ARG A 52 -7.53 4.85 3.29
C ARG A 52 -7.57 3.50 3.97
N HIS A 53 -8.75 2.91 4.11
CA HIS A 53 -8.94 1.60 4.70
C HIS A 53 -8.17 0.51 3.94
N TYR A 54 -8.29 0.47 2.61
CA TYR A 54 -7.51 -0.47 1.79
C TYR A 54 -5.99 -0.26 1.95
N GLY A 55 -5.54 1.00 1.96
CA GLY A 55 -4.16 1.37 2.24
C GLY A 55 -3.64 0.82 3.57
N GLN A 56 -4.42 1.04 4.64
CA GLN A 56 -4.08 0.58 5.99
C GLN A 56 -4.05 -0.95 6.10
N GLU A 57 -4.92 -1.64 5.38
CA GLU A 57 -4.91 -3.11 5.30
C GLU A 57 -3.63 -3.62 4.64
N MET A 58 -3.24 -3.03 3.50
CA MET A 58 -1.99 -3.36 2.83
C MET A 58 -0.78 -3.11 3.73
N VAL A 59 -0.73 -1.98 4.45
CA VAL A 59 0.34 -1.69 5.41
C VAL A 59 0.40 -2.76 6.50
N ARG A 60 -0.74 -3.17 7.07
CA ARG A 60 -0.78 -4.20 8.11
C ARG A 60 -0.19 -5.52 7.61
N MET A 61 -0.58 -5.97 6.42
CA MET A 61 -0.05 -7.19 5.83
C MET A 61 1.46 -7.08 5.59
N LEU A 62 1.92 -5.98 4.99
CA LEU A 62 3.33 -5.76 4.66
C LEU A 62 4.23 -5.69 5.90
N MET A 63 3.72 -5.20 7.04
CA MET A 63 4.45 -5.17 8.31
C MET A 63 4.79 -6.55 8.86
N CYS A 64 4.07 -7.61 8.43
CA CYS A 64 4.35 -8.99 8.85
C CYS A 64 5.64 -9.58 8.24
N HIS A 65 6.30 -8.88 7.30
CA HIS A 65 7.53 -9.36 6.66
C HIS A 65 8.64 -8.31 6.70
N GLN A 66 9.79 -8.68 7.27
CA GLN A 66 10.87 -7.76 7.59
C GLN A 66 11.35 -6.91 6.40
N LYS A 67 11.46 -7.52 5.20
CA LYS A 67 11.86 -6.79 3.98
C LYS A 67 10.84 -5.73 3.56
N CYS A 68 9.55 -6.06 3.66
CA CYS A 68 8.46 -5.16 3.28
C CYS A 68 8.30 -4.04 4.32
N LYS A 69 8.48 -4.36 5.60
CA LYS A 69 8.56 -3.38 6.68
C LYS A 69 9.65 -2.33 6.43
N MET A 70 10.87 -2.74 6.05
CA MET A 70 11.93 -1.79 5.70
C MET A 70 11.55 -0.87 4.53
N PHE A 71 10.85 -1.39 3.51
CA PHE A 71 10.37 -0.55 2.41
C PHE A 71 9.27 0.43 2.86
N LEU A 72 8.37 0.01 3.75
CA LEU A 72 7.35 0.89 4.33
C LEU A 72 7.99 2.02 5.13
N GLU A 73 8.95 1.71 6.00
CA GLU A 73 9.64 2.71 6.83
C GLU A 73 10.35 3.76 5.95
N ARG A 74 10.98 3.35 4.85
CA ARG A 74 11.57 4.26 3.85
C ARG A 74 10.54 5.10 3.12
N SER A 75 9.36 4.54 2.87
CA SER A 75 8.26 5.23 2.17
C SER A 75 7.55 6.26 3.06
N ILE A 76 7.65 6.11 4.38
CA ILE A 76 7.05 6.99 5.39
C ILE A 76 8.03 8.08 5.83
N LEU A 77 9.31 8.02 5.43
CA LEU A 77 10.23 9.13 5.70
C LEU A 77 9.66 10.40 5.06
N PRO A 78 9.48 11.48 5.85
CA PRO A 78 8.91 12.71 5.35
C PRO A 78 9.84 13.25 4.26
N HIS A 79 9.28 13.56 3.09
CA HIS A 79 9.90 14.57 2.24
C HIS A 79 9.77 15.88 3.02
N ASP A 80 10.83 16.22 3.76
CA ASP A 80 11.08 17.46 4.52
C ASP A 80 9.90 18.05 5.32
N LEU A 81 9.99 17.91 6.65
CA LEU A 81 9.31 18.78 7.63
C LEU A 81 10.34 19.71 8.26
#